data_AF-A0A433CXE2-F1
#
_entry.id   AF-A0A433CXE2-F1
#
_cell.length_a   1.000
_cell.length_b   1.000
_cell.length_c   1.000
_cell.angle_alpha   90.00
_cell.angle_beta   90.00
_cell.angle_gamma   90.00
#
_symmetry.space_group_name_H-M   'P 1'
#
loop_
_entity.id
_entity.type
_entity.pdbx_description
1 polymer ?
#
loop_
_entity_poly.entity_id
_entity_poly.type
_entity_poly.pdbx_seq_one_letter_code
_entity_poly.pdbx_strand_id
1 'polypeptide(L)'
;MEKPPFPNNVGSVIHQILNYIYILLIVIQFIMAMGNRPQGAKWSYVGCMIFFAFLMAYILFAAVWLTYIGVATALANAGGGASAVISLISKGPFRDIIISLASTYVMYFVASFLFFDPWHMFTSFIPYLFMTPSYTNVLNIYAFCNTHDVSWGTKGDNTVATDLGVVASKKDASGAQTVEVAVPTEQKDLNAAYEEACLDLQKTVVEAPQHRDAKTKQEDYYKGFRTRLVIFWITSNLILVAIITNAQLLHWFGNFTERSNSYFAFILWSVAGLSAFRFTGACCYLVFRIFTG
;
A
#
# COMPACT_ATOMS: atom_id res chain seq x y z
N MET A 1 27.82 -11.87 -14.15
CA MET A 1 28.17 -10.50 -14.57
C MET A 1 29.68 -10.38 -14.60
N GLU A 2 30.25 -9.71 -15.60
CA GLU A 2 31.71 -9.65 -15.82
C GLU A 2 32.42 -8.68 -14.86
N LYS A 3 31.70 -7.67 -14.32
CA LYS A 3 32.22 -6.71 -13.32
C LYS A 3 31.14 -6.32 -12.29
N PRO A 4 30.87 -7.13 -11.25
CA PRO A 4 29.89 -6.76 -10.24
C PRO A 4 30.36 -5.55 -9.41
N PRO A 5 29.45 -4.71 -8.88
CA PRO A 5 29.81 -3.54 -8.05
C PRO A 5 30.46 -3.94 -6.73
N PHE A 6 30.20 -5.17 -6.27
CA PHE A 6 30.81 -5.77 -5.09
C PHE A 6 31.37 -7.14 -5.47
N PRO A 7 32.39 -7.65 -4.76
CA PRO A 7 32.81 -9.04 -4.90
C PRO A 7 31.60 -9.98 -4.72
N ASN A 8 31.52 -11.06 -5.52
CA ASN A 8 30.33 -11.94 -5.56
C ASN A 8 29.87 -12.42 -4.17
N ASN A 9 30.81 -12.75 -3.29
CA ASN A 9 30.52 -13.17 -1.92
C ASN A 9 29.85 -12.06 -1.10
N VAL A 10 30.37 -10.83 -1.19
CA VAL A 10 29.83 -9.66 -0.49
C VAL A 10 28.45 -9.29 -1.06
N GLY A 11 28.31 -9.30 -2.39
CA GLY A 11 27.04 -9.03 -3.06
C GLY A 11 25.94 -10.02 -2.66
N SER A 12 26.27 -11.31 -2.55
CA SER A 12 25.32 -12.33 -2.09
C SER A 12 24.87 -12.11 -0.65
N VAL A 13 25.80 -11.77 0.26
CA VAL A 13 25.48 -11.49 1.66
C VAL A 13 24.58 -10.26 1.79
N ILE A 14 24.91 -9.16 1.10
CA ILE A 14 24.10 -7.94 1.09
C ILE A 14 22.70 -8.24 0.56
N HIS A 15 22.60 -8.95 -0.58
CA HIS A 15 21.30 -9.32 -1.15
C HIS A 15 20.45 -10.13 -0.17
N GLN A 16 21.04 -11.13 0.49
CA GLN A 16 20.33 -11.98 1.42
C GLN A 16 19.83 -11.20 2.65
N ILE A 17 20.67 -10.32 3.23
CA ILE A 17 20.28 -9.47 4.35
C ILE A 17 19.14 -8.53 3.95
N LEU A 18 19.26 -7.83 2.82
CA LEU A 18 18.23 -6.91 2.34
C LEU A 18 16.93 -7.62 1.99
N ASN A 19 16.99 -8.85 1.46
CA ASN A 19 15.82 -9.67 1.18
C ASN A 19 15.05 -10.02 2.46
N TYR A 20 15.74 -10.49 3.51
CA TYR A 20 15.09 -10.78 4.79
C TYR A 20 14.51 -9.53 5.44
N ILE A 21 15.23 -8.40 5.41
CA ILE A 21 14.72 -7.12 5.91
C ILE A 21 13.47 -6.72 5.13
N TYR A 22 13.47 -6.84 3.80
CA TYR A 22 12.30 -6.52 2.98
C TYR A 22 11.09 -7.35 3.36
N ILE A 23 11.24 -8.67 3.48
CA ILE A 23 10.14 -9.57 3.88
C ILE A 23 9.63 -9.21 5.28
N LEU A 24 10.54 -8.95 6.23
CA LEU A 24 10.19 -8.54 7.58
C LEU A 24 9.38 -7.24 7.59
N LEU A 25 9.80 -6.23 6.81
CA LEU A 25 9.08 -4.97 6.69
C LEU A 25 7.67 -5.17 6.13
N ILE A 26 7.50 -6.03 5.12
CA ILE A 26 6.17 -6.37 4.58
C ILE A 26 5.29 -7.01 5.66
N VAL A 27 5.80 -7.97 6.42
CA VAL A 27 5.05 -8.61 7.51
C VAL A 27 4.64 -7.60 8.58
N ILE A 28 5.56 -6.73 9.00
CA ILE A 28 5.26 -5.65 9.95
C ILE A 28 4.15 -4.75 9.40
N GLN A 29 4.17 -4.41 8.10
CA GLN A 29 3.14 -3.59 7.49
C GLN A 29 1.76 -4.25 7.49
N PHE A 30 1.68 -5.56 7.22
CA PHE A 30 0.42 -6.29 7.33
C PHE A 30 -0.14 -6.27 8.75
N ILE A 31 0.71 -6.49 9.76
CA ILE A 31 0.29 -6.47 11.17
C ILE A 31 -0.25 -5.08 11.54
N MET A 32 0.47 -4.02 11.17
CA MET A 32 0.05 -2.64 11.46
C MET A 32 -1.22 -2.24 10.71
N ALA A 33 -1.39 -2.68 9.46
CA ALA A 33 -2.53 -2.32 8.62
C ALA A 33 -3.84 -2.99 9.04
N MET A 34 -3.77 -4.17 9.68
CA MET A 34 -4.95 -4.89 10.19
C MET A 34 -5.42 -4.38 11.57
N GLY A 35 -4.48 -4.01 12.44
CA GLY A 35 -4.78 -3.69 13.85
C GLY A 35 -4.99 -2.21 14.14
N ASN A 36 -4.34 -1.29 13.42
CA ASN A 36 -4.26 0.11 13.82
C ASN A 36 -4.61 1.08 12.67
N ARG A 37 -5.30 2.18 13.01
CA ARG A 37 -5.29 3.39 12.16
C ARG A 37 -3.88 3.97 12.18
N PRO A 38 -3.34 4.49 11.05
CA PRO A 38 -1.96 4.98 10.96
C PRO A 38 -1.67 6.13 11.94
N GLN A 39 -2.71 6.84 12.40
CA GLN A 39 -2.63 7.85 13.46
C GLN A 39 -2.16 7.28 14.81
N GLY A 40 -2.48 6.03 15.13
CA GLY A 40 -2.10 5.37 16.39
C GLY A 40 -0.66 4.84 16.41
N ALA A 41 -0.02 4.64 15.25
CA ALA A 41 1.33 4.07 15.14
C ALA A 41 2.20 4.82 14.10
N LYS A 42 2.09 6.16 14.08
CA LYS A 42 2.75 7.01 13.08
C LYS A 42 4.25 6.73 12.93
N TRP A 43 4.95 6.52 14.04
CA TRP A 43 6.40 6.31 14.05
C TRP A 43 6.83 5.00 13.41
N SER A 44 6.04 3.94 13.58
CA SER A 44 6.31 2.64 12.97
C SER A 44 6.11 2.67 11.46
N TYR A 45 5.08 3.37 10.98
CA TYR A 45 4.88 3.63 9.55
C TYR A 45 6.00 4.49 8.96
N VAL A 46 6.39 5.57 9.64
CA VAL A 46 7.50 6.44 9.21
C VAL A 46 8.82 5.66 9.16
N GLY A 47 9.13 4.87 10.18
CA GLY A 47 10.33 4.02 10.21
C GLY A 47 10.38 3.08 9.01
N CYS A 48 9.29 2.36 8.73
CA CYS A 48 9.23 1.48 7.56
C CYS A 48 9.40 2.24 6.23
N MET A 49 8.78 3.42 6.09
CA MET A 49 8.94 4.25 4.89
C MET A 49 10.40 4.73 4.70
N ILE A 50 11.10 5.07 5.79
CA ILE A 50 12.52 5.43 5.74
C ILE A 50 13.37 4.23 5.29
N PHE A 51 13.13 3.02 5.84
CA PHE A 51 13.83 1.82 5.41
C PHE A 51 13.58 1.50 3.92
N PHE A 52 12.34 1.63 3.46
CA PHE A 52 12.01 1.47 2.04
C PHE A 52 12.71 2.51 1.16
N ALA A 53 12.87 3.74 1.63
CA ALA A 53 13.60 4.78 0.91
C ALA A 53 15.10 4.44 0.78
N PHE A 54 15.75 3.93 1.84
CA PHE A 54 17.14 3.46 1.75
C PHE A 54 17.30 2.25 0.81
N LEU A 55 16.35 1.32 0.86
CA LEU A 55 16.33 0.18 -0.04
C LEU A 55 16.16 0.64 -1.50
N MET A 56 15.33 1.66 -1.74
CA MET A 56 15.18 2.27 -3.06
C MET A 56 16.47 2.91 -3.55
N ALA A 57 17.19 3.63 -2.67
CA ALA A 57 18.49 4.22 -3.02
C ALA A 57 19.49 3.15 -3.49
N TYR A 58 19.51 2.00 -2.82
CA TYR A 58 20.33 0.86 -3.23
C TYR A 58 19.90 0.27 -4.59
N ILE A 59 18.59 0.09 -4.82
CA ILE A 59 18.07 -0.40 -6.11
C ILE A 59 18.41 0.59 -7.23
N LEU A 60 18.27 1.89 -7.01
CA LEU A 60 18.63 2.93 -7.99
C LEU A 60 20.12 2.90 -8.32
N PHE A 61 20.98 2.79 -7.30
CA PHE A 61 22.42 2.63 -7.50
C PHE A 61 22.73 1.38 -8.35
N ALA A 62 22.14 0.23 -8.00
CA ALA A 62 22.33 -1.02 -8.73
C ALA A 62 21.82 -0.93 -10.17
N ALA A 63 20.68 -0.28 -10.40
CA ALA A 63 20.11 -0.07 -11.73
C ALA A 63 21.00 0.83 -12.61
N VAL A 64 21.52 1.93 -12.07
CA VAL A 64 22.46 2.82 -12.78
C VAL A 64 23.75 2.07 -13.11
N TRP A 65 24.32 1.34 -12.15
CA TRP A 65 25.53 0.55 -12.34
C TRP A 65 25.36 -0.53 -13.42
N LEU A 66 24.24 -1.27 -13.37
CA LEU A 66 23.91 -2.30 -14.35
C LEU A 66 23.74 -1.70 -15.75
N THR A 67 23.09 -0.53 -15.84
CA THR A 67 22.92 0.19 -17.10
C THR A 67 24.27 0.64 -17.65
N TYR A 68 25.14 1.20 -16.81
CA TYR A 68 26.48 1.64 -17.20
C TYR A 68 27.31 0.49 -17.78
N ILE A 69 27.36 -0.66 -17.10
CA ILE A 69 28.07 -1.84 -17.60
C ILE A 69 27.41 -2.38 -18.86
N GLY A 70 26.08 -2.46 -18.89
CA GLY A 70 25.33 -2.91 -20.06
C GLY A 70 25.68 -2.09 -21.30
N VAL A 71 25.74 -0.77 -21.16
CA VAL A 71 26.16 0.14 -22.24
C VAL A 71 27.64 -0.06 -22.59
N ALA A 72 28.53 -0.10 -21.61
CA ALA A 72 29.98 -0.20 -21.82
C ALA A 72 30.39 -1.52 -22.53
N THR A 73 29.91 -2.66 -22.05
CA THR A 73 30.13 -3.98 -22.67
C THR A 73 29.63 -3.99 -24.10
N ALA A 74 28.53 -3.30 -24.35
CA ALA A 74 27.89 -3.36 -25.63
C ALA A 74 28.48 -2.39 -26.67
N LEU A 75 29.02 -1.24 -26.25
CA LEU A 75 29.91 -0.43 -27.10
C LEU A 75 31.19 -1.20 -27.46
N ALA A 76 31.76 -1.97 -26.52
CA ALA A 76 32.96 -2.76 -26.76
C ALA A 76 32.72 -3.90 -27.77
N ASN A 77 31.58 -4.58 -27.70
CA ASN A 77 31.24 -5.70 -28.59
C ASN A 77 30.88 -5.30 -30.02
N ALA A 78 30.42 -4.07 -30.23
CA ALA A 78 29.89 -3.62 -31.53
C ALA A 78 30.85 -2.71 -32.31
N GLY A 79 32.14 -2.72 -31.97
CA GLY A 79 33.20 -2.09 -32.78
C GLY A 79 33.23 -0.56 -32.75
N GLY A 80 32.46 0.08 -31.86
CA GLY A 80 32.39 1.54 -31.74
C GLY A 80 31.53 2.21 -32.82
N GLY A 81 30.45 2.89 -32.42
CA GLY A 81 29.62 3.71 -33.31
C GLY A 81 28.15 3.78 -32.88
N ALA A 82 27.38 4.73 -33.46
CA ALA A 82 25.94 4.87 -33.19
C ALA A 82 25.11 3.63 -33.57
N SER A 83 25.59 2.82 -34.52
CA SER A 83 24.99 1.55 -34.94
C SER A 83 25.02 0.46 -33.85
N ALA A 84 26.02 0.49 -32.97
CA ALA A 84 26.11 -0.38 -31.80
C ALA A 84 24.95 -0.16 -30.83
N VAL A 85 24.70 1.11 -30.51
CA VAL A 85 23.63 1.54 -29.58
C VAL A 85 22.25 1.17 -30.16
N ILE A 86 22.06 1.35 -31.47
CA ILE A 86 20.81 0.99 -32.15
C ILE A 86 20.59 -0.53 -32.16
N SER A 87 21.63 -1.34 -32.36
CA SER A 87 21.55 -2.81 -32.33
C SER A 87 21.13 -3.34 -30.94
N LEU A 88 21.59 -2.70 -29.87
CA LEU A 88 21.26 -3.07 -28.49
C LEU A 88 19.86 -2.67 -28.06
N ILE A 89 19.39 -1.52 -28.56
CA ILE A 89 17.99 -1.11 -28.42
C ILE A 89 17.09 -2.03 -29.25
N SER A 90 17.63 -2.76 -30.24
CA SER A 90 16.81 -3.63 -31.09
C SER A 90 16.57 -5.02 -30.50
N LYS A 91 17.48 -5.57 -29.67
CA LYS A 91 17.38 -6.95 -29.16
C LYS A 91 17.77 -7.11 -27.69
N GLY A 92 16.86 -7.69 -26.90
CA GLY A 92 17.14 -8.26 -25.57
C GLY A 92 16.59 -7.47 -24.37
N PRO A 93 16.92 -7.91 -23.14
CA PRO A 93 16.41 -7.32 -21.89
C PRO A 93 16.75 -5.84 -21.70
N PHE A 94 17.85 -5.38 -22.30
CA PHE A 94 18.28 -3.98 -22.25
C PHE A 94 17.30 -3.04 -22.96
N ARG A 95 16.79 -3.44 -24.13
CA ARG A 95 15.73 -2.71 -24.83
C ARG A 95 14.50 -2.53 -23.95
N ASP A 96 14.04 -3.62 -23.34
CA ASP A 96 12.80 -3.62 -22.57
C ASP A 96 12.91 -2.63 -21.38
N ILE A 97 14.09 -2.55 -20.75
CA ILE A 97 14.39 -1.57 -19.70
C ILE A 97 14.33 -0.13 -20.25
N ILE A 98 14.99 0.15 -21.37
CA ILE A 98 14.98 1.49 -21.98
C ILE A 98 13.57 1.91 -22.37
N ILE A 99 12.81 1.03 -23.04
CA ILE A 99 11.44 1.33 -23.46
C ILE A 99 10.57 1.64 -22.25
N SER A 100 10.68 0.86 -21.16
CA SER A 100 9.90 1.11 -19.95
C SER A 100 10.31 2.40 -19.21
N LEU A 101 11.61 2.70 -19.13
CA LEU A 101 12.09 3.95 -18.53
C LEU A 101 11.66 5.16 -19.35
N ALA A 102 11.80 5.10 -20.68
CA ALA A 102 11.33 6.14 -21.58
C ALA A 102 9.82 6.30 -21.48
N SER A 103 9.06 5.21 -21.45
CA SER A 103 7.61 5.26 -21.34
C SER A 103 7.16 5.89 -20.02
N THR A 104 7.87 5.64 -18.94
CA THR A 104 7.46 6.12 -17.61
C THR A 104 7.89 7.57 -17.39
N TYR A 105 9.15 7.91 -17.69
CA TYR A 105 9.71 9.21 -17.34
C TYR A 105 9.69 10.22 -18.47
N VAL A 106 9.98 9.81 -19.71
CA VAL A 106 9.95 10.74 -20.86
C VAL A 106 8.52 11.15 -21.16
N MET A 107 7.55 10.22 -21.10
CA MET A 107 6.15 10.62 -21.28
C MET A 107 5.67 11.57 -20.18
N TYR A 108 6.08 11.39 -18.92
CA TYR A 108 5.73 12.32 -17.84
C TYR A 108 6.36 13.69 -18.06
N PHE A 109 7.63 13.71 -18.50
CA PHE A 109 8.31 14.95 -18.85
C PHE A 109 7.58 15.67 -19.98
N VAL A 110 7.33 15.00 -21.11
CA VAL A 110 6.61 15.58 -22.26
C VAL A 110 5.21 16.05 -21.85
N ALA A 111 4.46 15.24 -21.10
CA ALA A 111 3.14 15.63 -20.58
C ALA A 111 3.22 16.90 -19.73
N SER A 112 4.19 17.01 -18.82
CA SER A 112 4.34 18.18 -17.95
C SER A 112 4.55 19.48 -18.74
N PHE A 113 5.27 19.42 -19.86
CA PHE A 113 5.41 20.55 -20.78
C PHE A 113 4.13 20.84 -21.55
N LEU A 114 3.39 19.82 -21.99
CA LEU A 114 2.08 19.99 -22.65
C LEU A 114 1.05 20.67 -21.73
N PHE A 115 1.14 20.45 -20.42
CA PHE A 115 0.30 21.09 -19.40
C PHE A 115 0.88 22.41 -18.83
N PHE A 116 2.02 22.89 -19.35
CA PHE A 116 2.70 24.11 -18.92
C PHE A 116 3.11 24.17 -17.43
N ASP A 117 3.31 23.02 -16.79
CA ASP A 117 3.84 22.95 -15.42
C ASP A 117 4.91 21.86 -15.29
N PRO A 118 6.14 22.09 -15.76
CA PRO A 118 7.24 21.13 -15.62
C PRO A 118 7.89 21.15 -14.22
N TRP A 119 7.55 22.11 -13.36
CA TRP A 119 8.30 22.40 -12.14
C TRP A 119 8.24 21.26 -11.11
N HIS A 120 7.11 20.55 -11.06
CA HIS A 120 6.92 19.41 -10.16
C HIS A 120 7.89 18.25 -10.47
N MET A 121 8.31 18.08 -11.74
CA MET A 121 9.32 17.08 -12.09
C MET A 121 10.73 17.46 -11.61
N PHE A 122 11.06 18.74 -11.49
CA PHE A 122 12.39 19.13 -11.00
C PHE A 122 12.46 19.14 -9.47
N THR A 123 11.38 19.55 -8.81
CA THR A 123 11.34 19.70 -7.35
C THR A 123 11.02 18.41 -6.60
N SER A 124 10.12 17.58 -7.14
CA SER A 124 9.52 16.47 -6.40
C SER A 124 9.94 15.08 -6.91
N PHE A 125 10.67 15.00 -8.02
CA PHE A 125 10.99 13.71 -8.65
C PHE A 125 11.93 12.84 -7.82
N ILE A 126 13.01 13.41 -7.25
CA ILE A 126 13.92 12.63 -6.40
C ILE A 126 13.20 12.09 -5.15
N PRO A 127 12.48 12.93 -4.36
CA PRO A 127 11.67 12.40 -3.25
C PRO A 127 10.65 11.35 -3.68
N TYR A 128 9.98 11.55 -4.84
CA TYR A 128 9.03 10.60 -5.39
C TYR A 128 9.66 9.24 -5.70
N LEU A 129 10.86 9.23 -6.31
CA LEU A 129 11.58 7.98 -6.59
C LEU A 129 11.83 7.21 -5.29
N PHE A 130 12.33 7.88 -4.24
CA PHE A 130 12.62 7.25 -2.95
C PHE A 130 11.34 6.75 -2.25
N MET A 131 10.22 7.43 -2.43
CA MET A 131 8.92 7.04 -1.87
C MET A 131 8.21 5.93 -2.67
N THR A 132 8.70 5.57 -3.86
CA THR A 132 8.04 4.60 -4.75
C THR A 132 7.78 3.25 -4.07
N PRO A 133 8.75 2.62 -3.34
CA PRO A 133 8.47 1.36 -2.67
C PRO A 133 7.46 1.50 -1.51
N SER A 134 7.36 2.68 -0.91
CA SER A 134 6.32 2.96 0.09
C SER A 134 4.94 3.04 -0.53
N TYR A 135 4.81 3.59 -1.74
CA TYR A 135 3.55 3.61 -2.47
C TYR A 135 3.12 2.21 -2.92
N THR A 136 4.04 1.41 -3.42
CA THR A 136 3.73 0.05 -3.90
C THR A 136 3.45 -0.93 -2.78
N ASN A 137 4.13 -0.79 -1.62
CA ASN A 137 3.98 -1.71 -0.49
C ASN A 137 3.09 -1.13 0.61
N VAL A 138 3.52 -0.04 1.27
CA VAL A 138 2.86 0.47 2.49
C VAL A 138 1.44 0.93 2.19
N LEU A 139 1.26 1.82 1.21
CA LEU A 139 -0.07 2.34 0.89
C LEU A 139 -0.98 1.26 0.31
N ASN A 140 -0.44 0.38 -0.52
CA ASN A 140 -1.20 -0.68 -1.15
C ASN A 140 -1.69 -1.73 -0.14
N ILE A 141 -0.80 -2.21 0.74
CA ILE A 141 -1.16 -3.12 1.85
C ILE A 141 -2.22 -2.44 2.73
N TYR A 142 -1.99 -1.19 3.11
CA TYR A 142 -2.93 -0.45 3.95
C TYR A 142 -4.31 -0.33 3.29
N ALA A 143 -4.37 -0.01 2.00
CA ALA A 143 -5.61 0.11 1.24
C ALA A 143 -6.38 -1.23 1.22
N PHE A 144 -5.73 -2.33 0.86
CA PHE A 144 -6.38 -3.64 0.82
C PHE A 144 -6.86 -4.09 2.20
N CYS A 145 -6.03 -3.93 3.24
CA CYS A 145 -6.39 -4.22 4.63
C CYS A 145 -7.47 -3.29 5.21
N ASN A 146 -7.80 -2.18 4.55
CA ASN A 146 -8.81 -1.24 5.01
C ASN A 146 -9.96 -1.02 4.01
N THR A 147 -10.14 -1.89 3.02
CA THR A 147 -11.21 -1.80 2.02
C THR A 147 -12.64 -1.73 2.61
N HIS A 148 -12.85 -2.28 3.80
CA HIS A 148 -14.11 -2.19 4.55
C HIS A 148 -14.47 -0.76 5.03
N ASP A 149 -13.48 0.12 5.16
CA ASP A 149 -13.64 1.48 5.68
C ASP A 149 -13.85 2.46 4.52
N VAL A 150 -15.04 2.37 3.91
CA VAL A 150 -15.49 3.20 2.78
C VAL A 150 -16.06 4.53 3.28
N SER A 151 -15.38 5.19 4.22
CA SER A 151 -15.68 6.56 4.64
C SER A 151 -14.83 7.55 3.84
N TRP A 152 -14.94 7.52 2.51
CA TRP A 152 -14.29 8.54 1.70
C TRP A 152 -14.98 9.89 1.94
N GLY A 153 -14.25 10.86 2.50
CA GLY A 153 -14.75 12.23 2.71
C GLY A 153 -15.26 12.60 4.12
N THR A 154 -15.33 11.66 5.06
CA THR A 154 -15.81 11.93 6.45
C THR A 154 -14.86 11.42 7.55
N LYS A 155 -13.65 10.94 7.20
CA LYS A 155 -12.62 10.39 8.12
C LYS A 155 -12.08 11.33 9.22
N GLY A 156 -12.49 12.59 9.22
CA GLY A 156 -12.19 13.55 10.29
C GLY A 156 -13.19 13.52 11.45
N ASP A 157 -14.37 12.93 11.25
CA ASP A 157 -15.44 12.88 12.24
C ASP A 157 -15.24 11.66 13.16
N ASN A 158 -14.29 11.79 14.11
CA ASN A 158 -14.08 10.81 15.16
C ASN A 158 -15.10 11.00 16.29
N THR A 159 -16.40 11.03 15.98
CA THR A 159 -17.41 10.87 17.01
C THR A 159 -17.34 9.43 17.48
N VAL A 160 -16.67 9.21 18.61
CA VAL A 160 -16.78 7.98 19.38
C VAL A 160 -18.27 7.77 19.61
N ALA A 161 -18.82 6.63 19.16
CA ALA A 161 -20.14 6.22 19.58
C ALA A 161 -20.09 6.07 21.11
N THR A 162 -20.52 7.11 21.82
CA THR A 162 -20.68 7.12 23.27
C THR A 162 -21.89 6.27 23.60
N ASP A 163 -21.76 4.96 23.38
CA ASP A 163 -22.75 3.94 23.68
C ASP A 163 -22.56 3.38 25.11
N LEU A 164 -22.08 4.24 26.00
CA LEU A 164 -22.28 4.07 27.43
C LEU A 164 -22.95 5.35 27.89
N GLY A 165 -24.20 5.23 28.33
CA GLY A 165 -25.06 6.34 28.73
C GLY A 165 -24.32 7.37 29.57
N VAL A 166 -24.29 8.61 29.10
CA VAL A 166 -23.62 9.71 29.77
C VAL A 166 -24.36 10.00 31.07
N VAL A 167 -23.74 9.68 32.20
CA VAL A 167 -24.19 10.21 33.50
C VAL A 167 -23.89 11.70 33.48
N ALA A 168 -24.94 12.52 33.48
CA ALA A 168 -24.80 13.97 33.50
C ALA A 168 -24.24 14.43 34.86
N SER A 169 -22.93 14.68 34.93
CA SER A 169 -22.33 15.30 36.10
C SER A 169 -22.63 16.81 36.11
N LYS A 170 -23.21 17.31 37.20
CA LYS A 170 -23.34 18.76 37.44
C LYS A 170 -22.12 19.23 38.25
N LYS A 171 -21.66 20.45 37.97
CA LYS A 171 -20.60 21.10 38.76
C LYS A 171 -21.23 21.90 39.87
N ASP A 172 -20.81 21.64 41.10
CA ASP A 172 -21.19 22.46 42.24
C ASP A 172 -20.35 23.75 42.30
N ALA A 173 -20.78 24.75 43.08
CA ALA A 173 -20.18 26.09 43.11
C ALA A 173 -18.68 26.14 43.53
N SER A 174 -18.14 25.04 44.04
CA SER A 174 -16.74 24.87 44.45
C SER A 174 -15.87 24.09 43.44
N GLY A 175 -16.39 23.77 42.25
CA GLY A 175 -15.60 23.18 41.15
C GLY A 175 -15.34 21.66 41.23
N ALA A 176 -15.92 20.96 42.20
CA ALA A 176 -15.89 19.49 42.25
C ALA A 176 -17.00 18.88 41.38
N GLN A 177 -16.69 17.81 40.65
CA GLN A 177 -17.69 17.04 39.89
C GLN A 177 -18.47 16.14 40.84
N THR A 178 -19.74 16.43 41.07
CA THR A 178 -20.62 15.60 41.89
C THR A 178 -21.69 14.96 41.01
N VAL A 179 -22.00 13.70 41.30
CA VAL A 179 -23.08 12.96 40.65
C VAL A 179 -24.24 12.94 41.64
N GLU A 180 -25.30 13.68 41.35
CA GLU A 180 -26.53 13.63 42.13
C GLU A 180 -27.29 12.36 41.78
N VAL A 181 -27.11 11.31 42.58
CA VAL A 181 -27.98 10.15 42.57
C VAL A 181 -29.09 10.43 43.58
N ALA A 182 -30.32 10.60 43.12
CA ALA A 182 -31.48 10.70 44.00
C ALA A 182 -31.72 9.33 44.64
N VAL A 183 -31.10 9.10 45.80
CA VAL A 183 -31.32 7.91 46.62
C VAL A 183 -32.58 8.16 47.47
N PRO A 184 -33.65 7.37 47.33
CA PRO A 184 -34.84 7.53 48.16
C PRO A 184 -34.47 7.32 49.64
N THR A 185 -34.77 8.31 50.50
CA THR A 185 -34.48 8.25 51.94
C THR A 185 -35.69 7.87 52.79
N GLU A 186 -36.91 7.92 52.23
CA GLU A 186 -38.12 7.48 52.94
C GLU A 186 -38.25 5.96 52.93
N GLN A 187 -38.53 5.37 54.09
CA GLN A 187 -38.60 3.92 54.26
C GLN A 187 -39.70 3.25 53.43
N LYS A 188 -40.76 4.01 53.10
CA LYS A 188 -41.84 3.58 52.22
C LYS A 188 -41.36 3.44 50.77
N ASP A 189 -40.56 4.39 50.29
CA ASP A 189 -40.01 4.38 48.93
C ASP A 189 -38.93 3.31 48.78
N LEU A 190 -38.15 3.04 49.84
CA LEU A 190 -37.20 1.93 49.89
C LEU A 190 -37.89 0.57 49.75
N ASN A 191 -38.97 0.36 50.51
CA ASN A 191 -39.74 -0.88 50.44
C ASN A 191 -40.43 -1.03 49.08
N ALA A 192 -40.98 0.06 48.52
CA ALA A 192 -41.59 0.05 47.20
C ALA A 192 -40.57 -0.29 46.11
N ALA A 193 -39.37 0.32 46.13
CA ALA A 193 -38.30 0.02 45.18
C ALA A 193 -37.75 -1.41 45.35
N TYR A 194 -37.67 -1.91 46.59
CA TYR A 194 -37.27 -3.28 46.88
C TYR A 194 -38.29 -4.30 46.34
N GLU A 195 -39.57 -4.07 46.56
CA GLU A 195 -40.66 -4.93 46.09
C GLU A 195 -40.74 -4.91 44.55
N GLU A 196 -40.57 -3.75 43.93
CA GLU A 196 -40.46 -3.60 42.48
C GLU A 196 -39.27 -4.37 41.91
N ALA A 197 -38.09 -4.27 42.54
CA ALA A 197 -36.90 -5.02 42.13
C ALA A 197 -37.08 -6.54 42.30
N CYS A 198 -37.71 -7.00 43.38
CA CYS A 198 -38.04 -8.42 43.59
C CYS A 198 -39.02 -8.93 42.52
N LEU A 199 -40.03 -8.13 42.16
CA LEU A 199 -40.97 -8.47 41.09
C LEU A 199 -40.29 -8.49 39.72
N ASP A 200 -39.34 -7.58 39.47
CA ASP A 200 -38.59 -7.55 38.21
C ASP A 200 -37.63 -8.74 38.08
N LEU A 201 -36.98 -9.15 39.18
CA LEU A 201 -36.16 -10.36 39.24
C LEU A 201 -36.95 -11.66 39.02
N GLN A 202 -38.24 -11.68 39.38
CA GLN A 202 -39.12 -12.83 39.14
C GLN A 202 -39.61 -12.93 37.69
N LYS A 203 -39.49 -11.86 36.89
CA LYS A 203 -39.82 -11.94 35.46
C LYS A 203 -38.76 -12.77 34.76
N THR A 204 -39.20 -13.84 34.09
CA THR A 204 -38.33 -14.55 33.15
C THR A 204 -38.04 -13.60 31.99
N VAL A 205 -36.80 -13.13 31.89
CA VAL A 205 -36.33 -12.34 30.75
C VAL A 205 -36.39 -13.25 29.53
N VAL A 206 -37.45 -13.12 28.74
CA VAL A 206 -37.47 -13.68 27.39
C VAL A 206 -36.44 -12.88 26.63
N GLU A 207 -35.29 -13.50 26.31
CA GLU A 207 -34.30 -12.85 25.45
C GLU A 207 -35.01 -12.45 24.15
N ALA A 208 -35.26 -11.15 24.00
CA ALA A 208 -35.77 -10.63 22.76
C ALA A 208 -34.83 -11.11 21.65
N PRO A 209 -35.34 -11.65 20.53
CA PRO A 209 -34.47 -12.08 19.46
C PRO A 209 -33.62 -10.88 19.06
N GLN A 210 -32.31 -10.94 19.35
CA GLN A 210 -31.37 -9.89 19.02
C GLN A 210 -31.29 -9.83 17.50
N HIS A 211 -32.17 -9.03 16.89
CA HIS A 211 -32.04 -8.71 15.49
C HIS A 211 -30.85 -7.77 15.39
N ARG A 212 -29.74 -8.26 14.82
CA ARG A 212 -28.60 -7.38 14.53
C ARG A 212 -29.11 -6.18 13.75
N ASP A 213 -28.84 -4.99 14.26
CA ASP A 213 -29.15 -3.77 13.55
C ASP A 213 -28.64 -3.83 12.11
N ALA A 214 -29.42 -3.30 11.18
CA ALA A 214 -29.07 -3.30 9.75
C ALA A 214 -27.66 -2.72 9.52
N LYS A 215 -27.25 -1.74 10.34
CA LYS A 215 -25.91 -1.15 10.34
C LYS A 215 -24.83 -2.16 10.72
N THR A 216 -24.98 -2.87 11.84
CA THR A 216 -24.04 -3.89 12.30
C THR A 216 -23.89 -5.03 11.28
N LYS A 217 -25.00 -5.45 10.67
CA LYS A 217 -24.99 -6.48 9.62
C LYS A 217 -24.22 -6.01 8.37
N GLN A 218 -24.37 -4.75 7.99
CA GLN A 218 -23.64 -4.15 6.87
C GLN A 218 -22.14 -4.01 7.17
N GLU A 219 -21.78 -3.58 8.37
CA GLU A 219 -20.37 -3.51 8.80
C GLU A 219 -19.70 -4.87 8.81
N ASP A 220 -20.36 -5.90 9.33
CA ASP A 220 -19.87 -7.27 9.34
C ASP A 220 -19.66 -7.79 7.91
N TYR A 221 -20.58 -7.47 7.00
CA TYR A 221 -20.44 -7.81 5.59
C TYR A 221 -19.20 -7.16 4.97
N TYR A 222 -18.99 -5.85 5.18
CA TYR A 222 -17.82 -5.15 4.66
C TYR A 222 -16.50 -5.66 5.26
N LYS A 223 -16.47 -5.91 6.58
CA LYS A 223 -15.32 -6.53 7.25
C LYS A 223 -15.02 -7.92 6.68
N GLY A 224 -16.05 -8.72 6.40
CA GLY A 224 -15.93 -10.04 5.77
C GLY A 224 -15.44 -9.98 4.32
N PHE A 225 -15.98 -9.06 3.52
CA PHE A 225 -15.54 -8.82 2.15
C PHE A 225 -14.05 -8.45 2.10
N ARG A 226 -13.62 -7.50 2.95
CA ARG A 226 -12.21 -7.16 3.11
C ARG A 226 -11.36 -8.41 3.34
N THR A 227 -11.71 -9.23 4.33
CA THR A 227 -10.88 -10.39 4.69
C THR A 227 -10.73 -11.35 3.51
N ARG A 228 -11.82 -11.65 2.78
CA ARG A 228 -11.77 -12.50 1.58
C ARG A 228 -10.91 -11.90 0.48
N LEU A 229 -11.04 -10.60 0.24
CA LEU A 229 -10.26 -9.89 -0.76
C LEU A 229 -8.77 -9.89 -0.43
N VAL A 230 -8.40 -9.59 0.82
CA VAL A 230 -7.00 -9.61 1.29
C VAL A 230 -6.41 -11.01 1.20
N ILE A 231 -7.16 -12.05 1.61
CA ILE A 231 -6.70 -13.44 1.49
C ILE A 231 -6.46 -13.79 0.01
N PHE A 232 -7.43 -13.52 -0.87
CA PHE A 232 -7.29 -13.77 -2.30
C PHE A 232 -6.06 -13.06 -2.88
N TRP A 233 -5.87 -11.78 -2.53
CA TRP A 233 -4.74 -10.98 -3.00
C TRP A 233 -3.39 -11.49 -2.48
N ILE A 234 -3.27 -11.84 -1.20
CA ILE A 234 -2.02 -12.41 -0.65
C ILE A 234 -1.74 -13.76 -1.31
N THR A 235 -2.74 -14.63 -1.41
CA THR A 235 -2.59 -15.95 -2.03
C THR A 235 -2.18 -15.84 -3.51
N SER A 236 -2.77 -14.93 -4.29
CA SER A 236 -2.39 -14.75 -5.69
C SER A 236 -0.94 -14.26 -5.84
N ASN A 237 -0.48 -13.35 -4.97
CA ASN A 237 0.91 -12.89 -4.97
C ASN A 237 1.88 -13.99 -4.54
N LEU A 238 1.52 -14.81 -3.54
CA LEU A 238 2.34 -15.91 -3.08
C LEU A 238 2.48 -16.99 -4.16
N ILE A 239 1.40 -17.33 -4.85
CA ILE A 239 1.42 -18.25 -6.00
C ILE A 239 2.36 -17.71 -7.08
N LEU A 240 2.28 -16.42 -7.41
CA LEU A 240 3.16 -15.80 -8.40
C LEU A 240 4.64 -15.90 -8.00
N VAL A 241 4.98 -15.57 -6.74
CA VAL A 241 6.34 -15.72 -6.22
C VAL A 241 6.81 -17.18 -6.32
N ALA A 242 5.95 -18.13 -5.95
CA ALA A 242 6.27 -19.56 -6.02
C ALA A 242 6.54 -20.02 -7.46
N ILE A 243 5.73 -19.59 -8.44
CA ILE A 243 5.92 -19.94 -9.86
C ILE A 243 7.24 -19.40 -10.41
N ILE A 244 7.59 -18.16 -10.08
CA ILE A 244 8.81 -17.53 -10.62
C ILE A 244 10.07 -18.08 -9.93
N THR A 245 10.02 -18.26 -8.61
CA THR A 245 11.20 -18.63 -7.81
C THR A 245 11.43 -20.13 -7.69
N ASN A 246 10.39 -20.96 -7.64
CA ASN A 246 10.54 -22.39 -7.42
C ASN A 246 10.63 -23.16 -8.75
N ALA A 247 11.81 -23.70 -9.03
CA ALA A 247 12.08 -24.42 -10.27
C ALA A 247 11.50 -25.83 -10.34
N GLN A 248 11.17 -26.43 -9.20
CA GLN A 248 10.90 -27.87 -9.12
C GLN A 248 9.42 -28.21 -9.36
N LEU A 249 8.52 -27.25 -9.11
CA LEU A 249 7.08 -27.44 -9.30
C LEU A 249 6.63 -27.29 -10.76
N LEU A 250 7.42 -26.63 -11.61
CA LEU A 250 6.99 -26.16 -12.94
C LEU A 250 8.07 -26.39 -14.01
N HIS A 251 8.43 -27.65 -14.23
CA HIS A 251 9.32 -28.07 -15.31
C HIS A 251 8.85 -27.60 -16.71
N TRP A 252 7.55 -27.34 -16.89
CA TRP A 252 6.99 -26.79 -18.13
C TRP A 252 7.37 -25.35 -18.44
N PHE A 253 7.81 -24.55 -17.45
CA PHE A 253 8.08 -23.13 -17.67
C PHE A 253 9.55 -22.81 -17.97
N GLY A 254 10.39 -23.81 -18.25
CA GLY A 254 11.80 -23.59 -18.61
C GLY A 254 12.71 -23.30 -17.41
N ASN A 255 13.91 -22.77 -17.67
CA ASN A 255 14.92 -22.50 -16.63
C ASN A 255 14.59 -21.24 -15.80
N PHE A 256 15.14 -21.13 -14.58
CA PHE A 256 14.93 -19.96 -13.71
C PHE A 256 15.24 -18.63 -14.41
N THR A 257 16.35 -18.56 -15.14
CA THR A 257 16.77 -17.35 -15.87
C THR A 257 15.77 -16.97 -16.97
N GLU A 258 15.24 -17.93 -17.71
CA GLU A 258 14.28 -17.69 -18.80
C GLU A 258 12.94 -17.20 -18.25
N ARG A 259 12.43 -17.83 -17.18
CA ARG A 259 11.20 -17.40 -16.50
C ARG A 259 11.32 -16.01 -15.91
N SER A 260 12.41 -15.76 -15.19
CA SER A 260 12.67 -14.46 -14.56
C SER A 260 12.78 -13.35 -15.61
N ASN A 261 13.54 -13.57 -16.68
CA ASN A 261 13.66 -12.60 -17.77
C ASN A 261 12.34 -12.36 -18.49
N SER A 262 11.56 -13.41 -18.75
CA SER A 262 10.26 -13.29 -19.43
C SER A 262 9.23 -12.55 -18.57
N TYR A 263 9.16 -12.86 -17.28
CA TYR A 263 8.31 -12.15 -16.32
C TYR A 263 8.70 -10.68 -16.18
N PHE A 264 10.00 -10.41 -16.09
CA PHE A 264 10.54 -9.05 -16.05
C PHE A 264 10.16 -8.26 -17.31
N ALA A 265 10.36 -8.84 -18.50
CA ALA A 265 9.95 -8.23 -19.76
C ALA A 265 8.44 -7.96 -19.81
N PHE A 266 7.62 -8.92 -19.38
CA PHE A 266 6.16 -8.76 -19.32
C PHE A 266 5.74 -7.56 -18.46
N ILE A 267 6.34 -7.39 -17.28
CA ILE A 267 6.07 -6.22 -16.42
C ILE A 267 6.45 -4.91 -17.13
N LEU A 268 7.64 -4.85 -17.71
CA LEU A 268 8.14 -3.64 -18.36
C LEU A 268 7.24 -3.20 -19.53
N TRP A 269 6.82 -4.15 -20.37
CA TRP A 269 5.89 -3.88 -21.47
C TRP A 269 4.47 -3.53 -20.98
N SER A 270 4.00 -4.14 -19.90
CA SER A 270 2.71 -3.80 -19.28
C SER A 270 2.71 -2.36 -18.75
N VAL A 271 3.78 -1.96 -18.05
CA VAL A 271 3.95 -0.57 -17.57
C VAL A 271 4.02 0.41 -18.74
N ALA A 272 4.74 0.05 -19.81
CA ALA A 272 4.80 0.89 -21.01
C ALA A 272 3.43 1.08 -21.68
N GLY A 273 2.67 0.00 -21.82
CA GLY A 273 1.30 0.04 -22.37
C GLY A 273 0.35 0.89 -21.52
N LEU A 274 0.35 0.70 -20.20
CA LEU A 274 -0.48 1.50 -19.28
C LEU A 274 -0.08 2.97 -19.29
N SER A 275 1.22 3.27 -19.36
CA SER A 275 1.71 4.65 -19.44
C SER A 275 1.29 5.31 -20.76
N ALA A 276 1.37 4.59 -21.88
CA ALA A 276 0.92 5.07 -23.18
C ALA A 276 -0.60 5.34 -23.20
N PHE A 277 -1.39 4.46 -22.60
CA PHE A 277 -2.84 4.65 -22.46
C PHE A 277 -3.17 5.93 -21.66
N ARG A 278 -2.51 6.13 -20.52
CA ARG A 278 -2.66 7.34 -19.69
C ARG A 278 -2.26 8.61 -20.45
N PHE A 279 -1.12 8.57 -21.15
CA PHE A 279 -0.63 9.69 -21.95
C PHE A 279 -1.60 10.05 -23.09
N THR A 280 -2.14 9.04 -23.78
CA THR A 280 -3.15 9.23 -24.82
C THR A 280 -4.39 9.91 -24.25
N GLY A 281 -4.91 9.44 -23.11
CA GLY A 281 -6.04 10.08 -22.42
C GLY A 281 -5.76 11.52 -22.02
N ALA A 282 -4.55 11.82 -21.53
CA ALA A 282 -4.13 13.17 -21.18
C ALA A 282 -4.06 14.10 -22.41
N CYS A 283 -3.55 13.60 -23.54
CA CYS A 283 -3.55 14.32 -24.81
C CYS A 283 -4.98 14.56 -25.33
N CYS A 284 -5.85 13.55 -25.27
CA CYS A 284 -7.27 13.70 -25.64
C CYS A 284 -7.97 14.76 -24.79
N TYR A 285 -7.71 14.79 -23.47
CA TYR A 285 -8.25 15.81 -22.59
C TYR A 285 -7.79 17.23 -22.99
N LEU A 286 -6.51 17.42 -23.31
CA LEU A 286 -6.01 18.73 -23.79
C LEU A 286 -6.68 19.15 -25.09
N VAL A 287 -6.82 18.22 -26.04
CA VAL A 287 -7.51 18.48 -27.31
C VAL A 287 -8.96 18.89 -27.04
N PHE A 288 -9.71 18.14 -26.22
CA PHE A 288 -11.09 18.51 -25.88
C PHE A 288 -11.17 19.84 -25.18
N ARG A 289 -10.31 20.12 -24.19
CA ARG A 289 -10.26 21.40 -23.49
C ARG A 289 -10.04 22.58 -24.44
N ILE A 290 -9.19 22.44 -25.45
CA ILE A 290 -8.99 23.48 -26.47
C ILE A 290 -10.29 23.77 -27.23
N PHE A 291 -11.11 22.76 -27.50
CA PHE A 291 -12.36 22.91 -28.26
C PHE A 291 -13.58 23.24 -27.39
N THR A 292 -13.59 22.88 -26.11
CA THR A 292 -14.73 23.08 -25.20
C THR A 292 -14.57 24.23 -24.20
N GLY A 293 -13.35 24.78 -24.06
CA GLY A 293 -12.99 25.75 -23.02
C GLY A 293 -12.60 25.06 -21.71
#